data_AF-A0A5N0UX67-F1
#
_entry.id   AF-A0A5N0UX67-F1
#
_cell.length_a   1.000
_cell.length_b   1.000
_cell.length_c   1.000
_cell.angle_alpha   90.00
_cell.angle_beta   90.00
_cell.angle_gamma   90.00
#
_symmetry.space_group_name_H-M   'P 1'
#
loop_
_entity.id
_entity.type
_entity.pdbx_description
1 polymer ?
#
loop_
_entity_poly.entity_id
_entity_poly.type
_entity_poly.pdbx_seq_one_letter_code
_entity_poly.pdbx_strand_id
1 'polypeptide(L)'
;MSETRAQPGEYYVELAPHARQPRHRVSFPARIEHDRAQDALGAWWIRPSMRAAVVEDLRRWLQATPDVGIQLEFLRSGANLRSPGDVVVQVRDHGSEHWQRIRPDRDGRYPVGGDPVWPWFLSVPTTSALAIFTTRNRLLQSDRLRAEPAERHVALDGRSPGFPAIVGQGPRNGILRPRFRPAVAASVLAWANDRAMRIDPDFLCGYWENDTIVLLDGEHIDEHGYQPTLIQPDHDGRYAVAPGRWAWCDSVE
;
A
#
# COMPACT_ATOMS: atom_id res chain seq x y z
N MET A 1 10.51 -3.03 11.72
CA MET A 1 9.41 -2.27 11.08
C MET A 1 10.02 -1.02 10.47
N SER A 2 9.60 -0.62 9.26
CA SER A 2 10.03 0.67 8.68
C SER A 2 9.61 1.80 9.60
N GLU A 3 10.56 2.62 10.04
CA GLU A 3 10.30 3.79 10.89
C GLU A 3 9.93 5.00 10.03
N THR A 4 10.36 4.98 8.77
CA THR A 4 10.05 6.01 7.78
C THR A 4 8.60 5.93 7.29
N ARG A 5 7.97 7.10 7.23
CA ARG A 5 6.64 7.32 6.62
C ARG A 5 6.76 7.94 5.25
N ALA A 6 5.76 7.70 4.41
CA ALA A 6 5.61 8.38 3.13
C ALA A 6 5.48 9.89 3.30
N GLN A 7 6.22 10.60 2.45
CA GLN A 7 6.12 12.04 2.24
C GLN A 7 5.24 12.33 1.01
N PRO A 8 4.76 13.57 0.80
CA PRO A 8 3.96 13.91 -0.37
C PRO A 8 4.60 13.45 -1.68
N GLY A 9 3.84 12.67 -2.46
CA GLY A 9 4.28 12.06 -3.71
C GLY A 9 5.08 10.76 -3.54
N GLU A 10 5.17 10.20 -2.34
CA GLU A 10 5.65 8.84 -2.08
C GLU A 10 4.46 7.90 -1.86
N TYR A 11 4.59 6.67 -2.34
CA TYR A 11 3.69 5.56 -2.05
C TYR A 11 4.42 4.52 -1.21
N TYR A 12 3.68 3.69 -0.49
CA TYR A 12 4.26 2.50 0.12
C TYR A 12 4.44 1.41 -0.94
N VAL A 13 5.60 0.79 -0.94
CA VAL A 13 5.94 -0.31 -1.83
C VAL A 13 6.43 -1.49 -1.00
N GLU A 14 6.05 -2.70 -1.38
CA GLU A 14 6.56 -3.92 -0.76
C GLU A 14 7.44 -4.70 -1.73
N LEU A 15 8.47 -5.32 -1.17
CA LEU A 15 9.25 -6.31 -1.90
C LEU A 15 8.49 -7.63 -1.86
N ALA A 16 8.24 -8.23 -3.02
CA ALA A 16 7.60 -9.56 -3.09
C ALA A 16 8.64 -10.62 -3.49
N PRO A 17 9.36 -11.22 -2.53
CA PRO A 17 10.23 -12.34 -2.84
C PRO A 17 9.41 -13.53 -3.34
N HIS A 18 10.00 -14.40 -4.17
CA HIS A 18 9.37 -15.61 -4.73
C HIS A 18 8.67 -16.48 -3.66
N ALA A 19 9.17 -16.46 -2.42
CA ALA A 19 8.48 -17.02 -1.26
C ALA A 19 7.68 -15.94 -0.51
N ARG A 20 6.41 -15.74 -0.89
CA ARG A 20 5.45 -14.87 -0.18
C ARG A 20 5.13 -15.42 1.21
N GLN A 21 6.02 -15.23 2.18
CA GLN A 21 5.75 -15.53 3.58
C GLN A 21 5.22 -14.26 4.28
N PRO A 22 4.27 -14.36 5.22
CA PRO A 22 3.72 -13.20 5.93
C PRO A 22 4.78 -12.31 6.61
N ARG A 23 5.87 -12.91 7.11
CA ARG A 23 6.99 -12.17 7.73
C ARG A 23 7.81 -11.33 6.74
N HIS A 24 7.66 -11.57 5.43
CA HIS A 24 8.36 -10.84 4.37
C HIS A 24 7.61 -9.59 3.91
N ARG A 25 6.38 -9.36 4.39
CA ARG A 25 5.56 -8.20 4.01
C ARG A 25 5.94 -6.98 4.83
N VAL A 26 6.98 -6.27 4.39
CA VAL A 26 7.34 -4.95 4.89
C VAL A 26 7.32 -3.96 3.73
N SER A 27 6.57 -2.89 3.94
CA SER A 27 6.38 -1.80 3.00
C SER A 27 7.27 -0.61 3.36
N PHE A 28 7.84 -0.01 2.33
CA PHE A 28 8.79 1.09 2.40
C PHE A 28 8.27 2.28 1.59
N PRO A 29 8.44 3.53 2.04
CA PRO A 29 8.04 4.69 1.24
C PRO A 29 8.96 4.92 0.04
N ALA A 30 8.39 5.10 -1.15
CA ALA A 30 9.15 5.39 -2.36
C ALA A 30 8.38 6.29 -3.32
N ARG A 31 9.11 7.05 -4.14
CA ARG A 31 8.54 7.58 -5.37
C ARG A 31 8.47 6.45 -6.39
N ILE A 32 7.39 6.41 -7.16
CA ILE A 32 7.23 5.42 -8.23
C ILE A 32 7.63 6.07 -9.53
N GLU A 33 8.65 5.53 -10.18
CA GLU A 33 8.97 5.92 -11.55
C GLU A 33 7.89 5.40 -12.50
N HIS A 34 7.63 6.14 -13.59
CA HIS A 34 6.56 5.77 -14.53
C HIS A 34 6.89 4.47 -15.29
N ASP A 35 8.16 4.10 -15.33
CA ASP A 35 8.65 2.90 -15.98
C ASP A 35 8.40 1.67 -15.11
N ARG A 36 7.48 0.81 -15.55
CA ARG A 36 7.30 -0.54 -15.01
C ARG A 36 8.11 -1.54 -15.83
N ALA A 37 8.50 -2.63 -15.18
CA ALA A 37 9.13 -3.76 -15.86
C ALA A 37 8.24 -4.99 -15.69
N GLN A 38 8.36 -5.93 -16.63
CA GLN A 38 7.60 -7.17 -16.63
C GLN A 38 8.52 -8.30 -16.16
N ASP A 39 8.04 -9.16 -15.27
CA ASP A 39 8.75 -10.37 -14.88
C ASP A 39 8.57 -11.50 -15.92
N ALA A 40 9.22 -12.65 -15.69
CA ALA A 40 9.15 -13.80 -16.58
C ALA A 40 7.74 -14.43 -16.65
N LEU A 41 6.85 -14.12 -15.71
CA LEU A 41 5.48 -14.61 -15.63
C LEU A 41 4.47 -13.61 -16.23
N GLY A 42 4.93 -12.45 -16.70
CA GLY A 42 4.10 -11.43 -17.30
C GLY A 42 3.54 -10.38 -16.33
N ALA A 43 3.88 -10.45 -15.04
CA ALA A 43 3.42 -9.50 -14.04
C ALA A 43 4.24 -8.20 -14.10
N TRP A 44 3.57 -7.05 -13.98
CA TRP A 44 4.25 -5.76 -13.95
C TRP A 44 4.61 -5.35 -12.54
N TRP A 45 5.87 -5.00 -12.35
CA TRP A 45 6.41 -4.48 -11.11
C TRP A 45 6.94 -3.05 -11.30
N ILE A 46 7.02 -2.32 -10.19
CA ILE A 46 7.39 -0.91 -10.17
C ILE A 46 8.87 -0.72 -9.85
N ARG A 47 9.44 0.42 -10.27
CA ARG A 47 10.80 0.82 -9.89
C ARG A 47 10.73 1.91 -8.80
N PRO A 48 10.93 1.55 -7.53
CA PRO A 48 10.86 2.53 -6.45
C PRO A 48 12.15 3.35 -6.37
N SER A 49 11.99 4.66 -6.24
CA SER A 49 13.06 5.61 -5.95
C SER A 49 12.96 6.06 -4.48
N MET A 50 13.85 5.53 -3.65
CA MET A 50 13.83 5.63 -2.18
C MET A 50 14.80 6.67 -1.67
N ARG A 51 14.43 7.43 -0.62
CA ARG A 51 15.38 8.31 0.08
C ARG A 51 16.42 7.49 0.85
N ALA A 52 17.60 8.05 1.10
CA ALA A 52 18.66 7.40 1.87
C ALA A 52 18.18 6.78 3.21
N ALA A 53 17.32 7.50 3.95
CA ALA A 53 16.75 7.00 5.20
C ALA A 53 15.88 5.75 5.01
N VAL A 54 15.13 5.66 3.91
CA VAL A 54 14.31 4.49 3.60
C VAL A 54 15.19 3.31 3.16
N VAL A 55 16.25 3.58 2.40
CA VAL A 55 17.23 2.54 2.03
C VAL A 55 17.90 1.95 3.26
N GLU A 56 18.17 2.77 4.27
CA GLU A 56 18.71 2.30 5.55
C GLU A 56 17.70 1.44 6.33
N ASP A 57 16.40 1.79 6.31
CA ASP A 57 15.34 0.94 6.88
C ASP A 57 15.26 -0.41 6.15
N LEU A 58 15.30 -0.40 4.82
CA LEU A 58 15.32 -1.59 3.99
C LEU A 58 16.54 -2.47 4.32
N ARG A 59 17.72 -1.86 4.44
CA ARG A 59 18.96 -2.54 4.83
C ARG A 59 18.81 -3.27 6.16
N ARG A 60 18.31 -2.57 7.18
CA ARG A 60 18.09 -3.14 8.52
C ARG A 60 17.12 -4.32 8.47
N TRP A 61 16.05 -4.22 7.67
CA TRP A 61 15.09 -5.31 7.51
C TRP A 61 15.68 -6.53 6.78
N LEU A 62 16.41 -6.32 5.67
CA LEU A 62 17.09 -7.39 4.93
C LEU A 62 18.10 -8.14 5.82
N GLN A 63 18.85 -7.43 6.66
CA GLN A 63 19.76 -8.05 7.62
C GLN A 63 19.04 -8.91 8.68
N ALA A 64 17.83 -8.52 9.07
CA ALA A 64 17.01 -9.29 9.98
C ALA A 64 16.27 -10.45 9.30
N THR A 65 16.25 -10.50 7.96
CA THR A 65 15.49 -11.46 7.15
C THR A 65 16.39 -12.07 6.05
N PRO A 66 17.47 -12.78 6.43
CA PRO A 66 18.49 -13.25 5.48
C PRO A 66 17.98 -14.27 4.46
N ASP A 67 16.83 -14.91 4.73
CA ASP A 67 16.18 -15.86 3.84
C ASP A 67 15.49 -15.24 2.62
N VAL A 68 15.40 -13.90 2.57
CA VAL A 68 15.01 -13.16 1.35
C VAL A 68 16.09 -13.26 0.25
N GLY A 69 17.34 -13.58 0.60
CA GLY A 69 18.42 -13.77 -0.38
C GLY A 69 18.99 -12.47 -0.97
N ILE A 70 18.67 -11.32 -0.38
CA ILE A 70 19.15 -10.00 -0.82
C ILE A 70 19.92 -9.34 0.32
N GLN A 71 21.08 -8.78 0.00
CA GLN A 71 21.90 -8.00 0.94
C GLN A 71 22.18 -6.62 0.35
N LEU A 72 22.20 -5.60 1.22
CA LEU A 72 22.41 -4.22 0.82
C LEU A 72 23.51 -3.61 1.70
N GLU A 73 24.51 -3.00 1.08
CA GLU A 73 25.62 -2.35 1.77
C GLU A 73 25.91 -0.97 1.20
N PHE A 74 26.09 0.02 2.07
CA PHE A 74 26.57 1.34 1.68
C PHE A 74 28.08 1.29 1.48
N LEU A 75 28.54 1.72 0.31
CA LEU A 75 29.96 1.88 0.05
C LEU A 75 30.49 3.07 0.86
N ARG A 76 31.20 2.77 1.95
CA ARG A 76 31.91 3.78 2.73
C ARG A 76 33.07 4.33 1.91
N SER A 77 33.34 5.63 2.04
CA SER A 77 34.52 6.26 1.44
C SER A 77 35.81 5.57 1.90
N GLY A 78 36.36 4.75 1.02
CA GLY A 78 37.70 4.16 1.09
C GLY A 78 38.40 4.37 -0.24
N ALA A 79 39.73 4.50 -0.21
CA ALA A 79 40.61 5.20 -1.15
C ALA A 79 40.57 4.85 -2.66
N ASN A 80 39.66 3.97 -3.12
CA ASN A 80 39.51 3.61 -4.54
C ASN A 80 38.07 3.72 -5.07
N LEU A 81 37.15 4.35 -4.34
CA LEU A 81 35.75 4.49 -4.74
C LEU A 81 35.46 5.90 -5.25
N ARG A 82 35.15 6.01 -6.55
CA ARG A 82 34.97 7.28 -7.28
C ARG A 82 33.76 8.13 -6.84
N SER A 83 32.86 7.64 -5.98
CA SER A 83 31.70 8.40 -5.50
C SER A 83 31.27 7.92 -4.11
N PRO A 84 31.43 8.73 -3.03
CA PRO A 84 30.78 8.49 -1.75
C PRO A 84 29.26 8.43 -1.91
N GLY A 85 28.59 7.51 -1.22
CA GLY A 85 27.12 7.45 -1.17
C GLY A 85 26.46 6.43 -2.10
N ASP A 86 27.22 5.67 -2.89
CA ASP A 86 26.68 4.56 -3.66
C ASP A 86 26.29 3.38 -2.75
N VAL A 87 25.27 2.64 -3.18
CA VAL A 87 24.79 1.42 -2.55
C VAL A 87 25.16 0.23 -3.43
N VAL A 88 25.63 -0.85 -2.82
CA VAL A 88 25.83 -2.13 -3.49
C VAL A 88 24.80 -3.10 -2.97
N VAL A 89 24.12 -3.75 -3.90
CA VAL A 89 23.13 -4.79 -3.63
C VAL A 89 23.70 -6.10 -4.14
N GLN A 90 23.70 -7.10 -3.28
CA GLN A 90 23.99 -8.48 -3.62
C GLN A 90 22.67 -9.21 -3.67
N VAL A 91 22.38 -9.85 -4.79
CA VAL A 91 21.15 -10.60 -5.01
C VAL A 91 21.53 -12.05 -5.27
N ARG A 92 20.91 -12.97 -4.53
CA ARG A 92 21.07 -14.42 -4.71
C ARG A 92 19.79 -14.99 -5.31
N ASP A 93 19.90 -15.54 -6.51
CA ASP A 93 18.81 -16.18 -7.23
C ASP A 93 19.17 -17.59 -7.68
N HIS A 94 18.40 -18.60 -7.27
CA HIS A 94 18.57 -19.98 -7.74
C HIS A 94 20.02 -20.52 -7.82
N GLY A 95 20.88 -20.13 -6.86
CA GLY A 95 22.30 -20.54 -6.79
C GLY A 95 23.27 -19.65 -7.57
N SER A 96 22.78 -18.64 -8.29
CA SER A 96 23.56 -17.57 -8.90
C SER A 96 23.61 -16.36 -7.97
N GLU A 97 24.77 -15.72 -7.90
CA GLU A 97 24.97 -14.49 -7.15
C GLU A 97 25.39 -13.38 -8.12
N HIS A 98 24.71 -12.24 -8.04
CA HIS A 98 25.10 -11.06 -8.80
C HIS A 98 25.07 -9.80 -7.95
N TRP A 99 25.83 -8.81 -8.39
CA TRP A 99 26.06 -7.57 -7.69
C TRP A 99 25.56 -6.40 -8.53
N GLN A 100 24.65 -5.60 -7.98
CA GLN A 100 24.14 -4.38 -8.58
C GLN A 100 24.69 -3.17 -7.82
N ARG A 101 25.26 -2.21 -8.54
CA ARG A 101 25.61 -0.90 -7.98
C ARG A 101 24.48 0.08 -8.24
N ILE A 102 23.95 0.66 -7.18
CA ILE A 102 22.87 1.65 -7.19
C ILE A 102 23.46 3.00 -6.82
N ARG A 103 23.30 3.97 -7.72
CA ARG A 103 23.70 5.36 -7.49
C ARG A 103 22.47 6.19 -7.14
N PRO A 104 22.59 7.15 -6.22
CA PRO A 104 21.52 8.12 -6.03
C PRO A 104 21.34 8.94 -7.31
N ASP A 105 20.10 9.27 -7.63
CA ASP A 105 19.72 10.20 -8.69
C ASP A 105 20.05 11.66 -8.30
N ARG A 106 19.69 12.59 -9.18
CA ARG A 106 19.90 14.03 -8.96
C ARG A 106 19.17 14.59 -7.72
N ASP A 107 18.13 13.92 -7.26
CA ASP A 107 17.33 14.29 -6.09
C ASP A 107 17.84 13.58 -4.81
N GLY A 108 18.94 12.82 -4.91
CA GLY A 108 19.52 12.06 -3.80
C GLY A 108 18.73 10.79 -3.44
N ARG A 109 17.91 10.27 -4.36
CA ARG A 109 17.12 9.05 -4.16
C ARG A 109 17.72 7.87 -4.90
N TYR A 110 17.56 6.68 -4.34
CA TYR A 110 18.13 5.45 -4.85
C TYR A 110 17.05 4.69 -5.64
N PRO A 111 17.27 4.37 -6.92
CA PRO A 111 16.41 3.47 -7.67
C PRO A 111 16.66 2.04 -7.19
N VAL A 112 15.94 1.66 -6.13
CA VAL A 112 16.06 0.35 -5.49
C VAL A 112 15.17 -0.64 -6.25
N GLY A 113 15.60 -0.99 -7.46
CA GLY A 113 14.89 -1.89 -8.35
C GLY A 113 15.63 -2.04 -9.67
N GLY A 114 14.96 -2.60 -10.68
CA GLY A 114 15.53 -2.78 -12.01
C GLY A 114 16.02 -4.19 -12.31
N ASP A 115 15.94 -5.10 -11.33
CA ASP A 115 16.22 -6.52 -11.53
C ASP A 115 14.97 -7.36 -11.22
N PRO A 116 14.60 -8.34 -12.08
CA PRO A 116 13.39 -9.14 -11.92
C PRO A 116 13.43 -10.10 -10.71
N VAL A 117 14.58 -10.34 -10.09
CA VAL A 117 14.72 -11.24 -8.93
C VAL A 117 14.13 -10.66 -7.64
N TRP A 118 13.95 -9.34 -7.59
CA TRP A 118 13.44 -8.64 -6.41
C TRP A 118 12.34 -7.64 -6.80
N PRO A 119 11.19 -8.14 -7.31
CA PRO A 119 10.13 -7.31 -7.83
C PRO A 119 9.43 -6.53 -6.72
N TRP A 120 9.07 -5.29 -7.03
CA TRP A 120 8.38 -4.37 -6.12
C TRP A 120 6.95 -4.13 -6.55
N PHE A 121 6.05 -4.07 -5.57
CA PHE A 121 4.62 -3.83 -5.77
C PHE A 121 4.15 -2.69 -4.88
N LEU A 122 3.09 -2.00 -5.31
CA LEU A 122 2.39 -1.07 -4.44
C LEU A 122 1.86 -1.80 -3.20
N SER A 123 1.84 -1.11 -2.06
CA SER A 123 1.37 -1.69 -0.80
C SER A 123 0.79 -0.62 0.11
N VAL A 124 0.25 -1.04 1.24
CA VAL A 124 -0.19 -0.19 2.35
C VAL A 124 0.94 -0.08 3.39
N PRO A 125 0.91 0.89 4.32
CA PRO A 125 1.90 0.98 5.38
C PRO A 125 2.06 -0.35 6.13
N THR A 126 3.31 -0.74 6.42
CA THR A 126 3.59 -1.96 7.19
C THR A 126 2.79 -1.96 8.49
N THR A 127 1.91 -2.93 8.65
CA THR A 127 1.08 -3.06 9.84
C THR A 127 0.97 -4.55 10.21
N SER A 128 1.08 -4.86 11.50
CA SER A 128 0.93 -6.25 11.94
C SER A 128 -0.54 -6.66 11.90
N ALA A 129 -0.81 -7.97 11.82
CA ALA A 129 -2.19 -8.46 11.90
C ALA A 129 -2.89 -8.01 13.19
N LEU A 130 -2.14 -7.94 14.30
CA LEU A 130 -2.63 -7.39 15.55
C LEU A 130 -2.96 -5.90 15.42
N ALA A 131 -2.10 -5.09 14.79
CA ALA A 131 -2.35 -3.66 14.61
C ALA A 131 -3.55 -3.38 13.68
N ILE A 132 -3.73 -4.15 12.60
CA ILE A 132 -4.94 -4.10 11.75
C ILE A 132 -6.16 -4.42 12.60
N PHE A 133 -6.14 -5.54 13.32
CA PHE A 133 -7.26 -5.97 14.17
C PHE A 133 -7.60 -4.95 15.27
N THR A 134 -6.60 -4.43 15.97
CA THR A 134 -6.76 -3.40 17.01
C THR A 134 -7.33 -2.12 16.41
N THR A 135 -6.84 -1.70 15.24
CA THR A 135 -7.36 -0.51 14.53
C THR A 135 -8.80 -0.71 14.11
N ARG A 136 -9.13 -1.86 13.51
CA ARG A 136 -10.50 -2.25 13.14
C ARG A 136 -11.43 -2.21 14.35
N ASN A 137 -11.06 -2.82 15.47
CA ASN A 137 -11.91 -2.86 16.66
C ASN A 137 -12.12 -1.48 17.29
N ARG A 138 -11.09 -0.63 17.29
CA ARG A 138 -11.20 0.75 17.77
C ARG A 138 -12.08 1.62 16.86
N LEU A 139 -12.02 1.41 15.54
CA LEU A 139 -12.73 2.25 14.58
C LEU A 139 -14.17 1.77 14.31
N LEU A 140 -14.47 0.49 14.53
CA LEU A 140 -15.83 -0.07 14.42
C LEU A 140 -16.61 -0.03 15.74
N GLN A 141 -16.25 0.89 16.65
CA GLN A 141 -17.04 1.13 17.86
C GLN A 141 -18.40 1.76 17.51
N SER A 142 -19.44 1.38 18.27
CA SER A 142 -20.84 1.77 17.97
C SER A 142 -21.08 3.28 18.01
N ASP A 143 -20.34 4.02 18.83
CA ASP A 143 -20.39 5.48 18.89
C ASP A 143 -19.97 6.13 17.56
N ARG A 144 -18.94 5.57 16.90
CA ARG A 144 -18.46 6.02 15.59
C ARG A 144 -19.40 5.63 14.46
N LEU A 145 -20.16 4.56 14.62
CA LEU A 145 -21.11 4.05 13.62
C LEU A 145 -22.56 4.48 13.88
N ARG A 146 -22.78 5.45 14.77
CA ARG A 146 -24.07 6.11 14.93
C ARG A 146 -24.35 7.01 13.73
N ALA A 147 -25.54 6.86 13.14
CA ALA A 147 -26.02 7.71 12.05
C ALA A 147 -26.39 9.11 12.55
N GLU A 148 -26.01 10.12 11.79
CA GLU A 148 -26.50 11.49 11.90
C GLU A 148 -27.87 11.66 11.21
N PRO A 149 -28.64 12.74 11.46
CA PRO A 149 -30.03 12.92 10.97
C PRO A 149 -30.28 12.85 9.45
N ALA A 150 -29.25 12.78 8.62
CA ALA A 150 -29.34 12.61 7.16
C ALA A 150 -28.62 11.35 6.65
N GLU A 151 -28.05 10.55 7.54
CA GLU A 151 -27.33 9.33 7.23
C GLU A 151 -28.25 8.11 7.35
N ARG A 152 -27.98 7.12 6.52
CA ARG A 152 -28.55 5.78 6.62
C ARG A 152 -27.45 4.74 6.59
N HIS A 153 -27.68 3.59 7.22
CA HIS A 153 -26.70 2.51 7.23
C HIS A 153 -26.65 1.79 5.89
N VAL A 154 -25.44 1.70 5.34
CA VAL A 154 -25.15 0.93 4.12
C VAL A 154 -24.13 -0.16 4.40
N ALA A 155 -24.21 -1.24 3.65
CA ALA A 155 -23.36 -2.41 3.77
C ALA A 155 -22.85 -2.82 2.37
N LEU A 156 -21.73 -3.53 2.32
CA LEU A 156 -21.22 -4.15 1.08
C LEU A 156 -21.87 -5.52 0.84
N ASP A 157 -22.07 -6.26 1.91
CA ASP A 157 -22.75 -7.55 1.92
C ASP A 157 -23.37 -7.79 3.32
N GLY A 158 -24.12 -8.89 3.47
CA GLY A 158 -24.71 -9.28 4.76
C GLY A 158 -23.71 -9.67 5.86
N ARG A 159 -22.40 -9.63 5.60
CA ARG A 159 -21.32 -9.89 6.57
C ARG A 159 -20.51 -8.63 6.90
N SER A 160 -20.80 -7.52 6.24
CA SER A 160 -20.18 -6.23 6.49
C SER A 160 -20.97 -5.46 7.56
N PRO A 161 -20.30 -4.68 8.43
CA PRO A 161 -21.00 -3.76 9.32
C PRO A 161 -21.86 -2.78 8.53
N GLY A 162 -22.96 -2.33 9.13
CA GLY A 162 -23.66 -1.15 8.63
C GLY A 162 -22.83 0.10 8.87
N PHE A 163 -22.54 0.85 7.81
CA PHE A 163 -21.80 2.12 7.86
C PHE A 163 -22.75 3.29 7.58
N PRO A 164 -22.84 4.29 8.47
CA PRO A 164 -23.73 5.42 8.24
C PRO A 164 -23.17 6.34 7.15
N ALA A 165 -24.00 6.65 6.16
CA ALA A 165 -23.63 7.48 5.03
C ALA A 165 -24.80 8.32 4.53
N ILE A 166 -24.48 9.45 3.89
CA ILE A 166 -25.45 10.12 3.02
C ILE A 166 -25.45 9.37 1.70
N VAL A 167 -26.62 8.87 1.29
CA VAL A 167 -26.76 8.15 0.02
C VAL A 167 -27.50 9.05 -0.96
N GLY A 168 -26.78 9.52 -1.98
CA GLY A 168 -27.39 10.22 -3.10
C GLY A 168 -28.20 9.25 -3.97
N GLN A 169 -29.17 9.78 -4.72
CA GLN A 169 -29.82 9.06 -5.81
C GLN A 169 -28.75 8.77 -6.88
N GLY A 170 -28.29 7.51 -6.99
CA GLY A 170 -27.30 7.11 -7.99
C GLY A 170 -27.87 7.16 -9.43
N PRO A 171 -27.03 7.29 -10.46
CA PRO A 171 -27.50 7.27 -11.83
C PRO A 171 -28.10 5.90 -12.19
N ARG A 172 -29.40 5.91 -12.52
CA ARG A 172 -30.23 4.92 -13.27
C ARG A 172 -30.19 3.41 -12.95
N ASN A 173 -29.25 2.89 -12.16
CA ASN A 173 -29.01 1.44 -12.03
C ASN A 173 -29.19 0.88 -10.62
N GLY A 174 -29.72 1.66 -9.67
CA GLY A 174 -30.02 1.18 -8.31
C GLY A 174 -28.81 0.92 -7.39
N ILE A 175 -27.57 1.10 -7.88
CA ILE A 175 -26.36 0.97 -7.07
C ILE A 175 -26.20 2.20 -6.18
N LEU A 176 -26.09 1.98 -4.86
CA LEU A 176 -25.90 3.07 -3.91
C LEU A 176 -24.49 3.65 -4.03
N ARG A 177 -24.39 4.98 -3.91
CA ARG A 177 -23.12 5.73 -3.86
C ARG A 177 -23.03 6.46 -2.52
N PRO A 178 -22.68 5.75 -1.43
CA PRO A 178 -22.62 6.35 -0.12
C PRO A 178 -21.46 7.34 0.00
N ARG A 179 -21.71 8.41 0.74
CA ARG A 179 -20.73 9.45 1.05
C ARG A 179 -20.56 9.54 2.56
N PHE A 180 -19.39 9.12 3.01
CA PHE A 180 -19.09 8.90 4.43
C PHE A 180 -18.40 10.12 5.03
N ARG A 181 -18.81 10.53 6.22
CA ARG A 181 -18.01 11.48 7.02
C ARG A 181 -16.63 10.88 7.35
N PRO A 182 -15.58 11.70 7.59
CA PRO A 182 -14.20 11.22 7.71
C PRO A 182 -14.02 10.06 8.71
N ALA A 183 -14.69 10.14 9.87
CA ALA A 183 -14.62 9.10 10.88
C ALA A 183 -15.18 7.75 10.40
N VAL A 184 -16.25 7.75 9.61
CA VAL A 184 -16.88 6.53 9.07
C VAL A 184 -16.07 6.00 7.88
N ALA A 185 -15.55 6.88 7.03
CA ALA A 185 -14.64 6.49 5.95
C ALA A 185 -13.39 5.76 6.50
N ALA A 186 -12.84 6.23 7.63
CA ALA A 186 -11.75 5.53 8.32
C ALA A 186 -12.18 4.14 8.85
N SER A 187 -13.42 3.99 9.33
CA SER A 187 -13.98 2.71 9.76
C SER A 187 -14.17 1.73 8.59
N VAL A 188 -14.66 2.21 7.44
CA VAL A 188 -14.77 1.43 6.20
C VAL A 188 -13.39 0.94 5.75
N LEU A 189 -12.40 1.82 5.72
CA LEU A 189 -11.03 1.47 5.30
C LEU A 189 -10.38 0.46 6.27
N ALA A 190 -10.60 0.61 7.57
CA ALA A 190 -10.08 -0.34 8.56
C ALA A 190 -10.73 -1.72 8.45
N TRP A 191 -12.02 -1.79 8.13
CA TRP A 191 -12.71 -3.04 7.82
C TRP A 191 -12.15 -3.68 6.54
N ALA A 192 -11.94 -2.88 5.48
CA ALA A 192 -11.43 -3.35 4.20
C ALA A 192 -10.00 -3.91 4.33
N ASN A 193 -9.13 -3.24 5.07
CA ASN A 193 -7.77 -3.72 5.34
C ASN A 193 -7.76 -5.04 6.14
N ASP A 194 -8.69 -5.23 7.09
CA ASP A 194 -8.83 -6.50 7.82
C ASP A 194 -9.34 -7.63 6.91
N ARG A 195 -10.27 -7.31 5.99
CA ARG A 195 -10.75 -8.25 4.97
C ARG A 195 -9.65 -8.66 4.00
N ALA A 196 -8.91 -7.70 3.48
CA ALA A 196 -7.77 -7.93 2.58
C ALA A 196 -6.73 -8.85 3.23
N MET A 197 -6.48 -8.67 4.53
CA MET A 197 -5.53 -9.50 5.26
C MET A 197 -6.04 -10.92 5.53
N ARG A 198 -7.33 -11.10 5.86
CA ARG A 198 -7.84 -12.36 6.42
C ARG A 198 -8.53 -13.27 5.42
N ILE A 199 -9.16 -12.71 4.40
CA ILE A 199 -10.10 -13.43 3.55
C ILE A 199 -9.59 -13.49 2.13
N ASP A 200 -9.20 -12.35 1.59
CA ASP A 200 -8.90 -12.21 0.18
C ASP A 200 -7.79 -11.17 -0.02
N PRO A 201 -6.54 -11.59 -0.30
CA PRO A 201 -5.44 -10.66 -0.50
C PRO A 201 -5.64 -9.72 -1.69
N ASP A 202 -6.56 -10.04 -2.61
CA ASP A 202 -6.86 -9.22 -3.79
C ASP A 202 -7.97 -8.18 -3.49
N PHE A 203 -8.57 -8.24 -2.30
CA PHE A 203 -9.56 -7.26 -1.85
C PHE A 203 -8.95 -5.86 -1.74
N LEU A 204 -9.76 -4.85 -2.07
CA LEU A 204 -9.38 -3.44 -1.96
C LEU A 204 -8.85 -3.11 -0.56
N CYS A 205 -7.65 -2.54 -0.50
CA CYS A 205 -7.01 -2.07 0.72
C CYS A 205 -6.54 -0.62 0.56
N GLY A 206 -6.21 0.07 1.63
CA GLY A 206 -5.73 1.44 1.50
C GLY A 206 -5.32 2.10 2.80
N TYR A 207 -4.91 3.36 2.70
CA TYR A 207 -4.47 4.16 3.83
C TYR A 207 -4.80 5.64 3.64
N TRP A 208 -4.70 6.39 4.73
CA TRP A 208 -4.84 7.84 4.71
C TRP A 208 -3.48 8.49 4.44
N GLU A 209 -3.44 9.39 3.47
CA GLU A 209 -2.39 10.38 3.28
C GLU A 209 -3.01 11.77 3.46
N ASN A 210 -2.75 12.41 4.59
CA ASN A 210 -3.39 13.65 4.99
C ASN A 210 -4.93 13.52 5.00
N ASP A 211 -5.62 14.26 4.13
CA ASP A 211 -7.07 14.24 3.91
C ASP A 211 -7.47 13.40 2.68
N THR A 212 -6.56 12.62 2.10
CA THR A 212 -6.83 11.78 0.93
C THR A 212 -6.75 10.31 1.32
N ILE A 213 -7.70 9.50 0.84
CA ILE A 213 -7.60 8.04 0.93
C ILE A 213 -6.89 7.54 -0.33
N VAL A 214 -5.79 6.82 -0.13
CA VAL A 214 -5.10 6.08 -1.19
C VAL A 214 -5.62 4.65 -1.17
N LEU A 215 -6.35 4.26 -2.21
CA LEU A 215 -6.96 2.95 -2.34
C LEU A 215 -6.24 2.12 -3.41
N LEU A 216 -5.85 0.91 -3.03
CA LEU A 216 -5.16 -0.10 -3.83
C LEU A 216 -6.11 -1.24 -4.16
N ASP A 217 -6.14 -1.59 -5.44
CA ASP A 217 -6.96 -2.63 -6.04
C ASP A 217 -6.06 -3.84 -6.29
N GLY A 218 -6.18 -4.86 -5.43
CA GLY A 218 -5.30 -6.02 -5.46
C GLY A 218 -5.40 -6.80 -6.77
N GLU A 219 -6.58 -6.82 -7.41
CA GLU A 219 -6.80 -7.47 -8.71
C GLU A 219 -6.04 -6.82 -9.88
N HIS A 220 -5.69 -5.54 -9.77
CA HIS A 220 -5.12 -4.76 -10.87
C HIS A 220 -3.71 -4.22 -10.55
N ILE A 221 -3.17 -4.50 -9.36
CA ILE A 221 -1.96 -3.85 -8.85
C ILE A 221 -0.70 -4.16 -9.68
N ASP A 222 -0.71 -5.32 -10.34
CA ASP A 222 0.31 -5.86 -11.23
C ASP A 222 0.04 -5.58 -12.72
N GLU A 223 -0.97 -4.76 -13.04
CA GLU A 223 -1.22 -4.30 -14.40
C GLU A 223 -0.29 -3.17 -14.83
N HIS A 224 0.00 -3.11 -16.13
CA HIS A 224 0.78 -2.01 -16.71
C HIS A 224 0.04 -0.68 -16.58
N GLY A 225 0.73 0.34 -16.04
CA GLY A 225 0.16 1.66 -15.88
C GLY A 225 -0.85 1.81 -14.73
N TYR A 226 -1.02 0.77 -13.89
CA TYR A 226 -1.87 0.87 -12.71
C TYR A 226 -1.50 2.07 -11.83
N GLN A 227 -2.51 2.82 -11.42
CA GLN A 227 -2.41 3.95 -10.49
C GLN A 227 -3.39 3.72 -9.33
N PRO A 228 -2.95 3.95 -8.07
CA PRO A 228 -3.86 3.95 -6.93
C PRO A 228 -5.02 4.92 -7.15
N THR A 229 -6.21 4.54 -6.67
CA THR A 229 -7.35 5.46 -6.66
C THR A 229 -7.17 6.44 -5.50
N LEU A 230 -7.10 7.73 -5.82
CA LEU A 230 -7.04 8.81 -4.83
C LEU A 230 -8.44 9.35 -4.57
N ILE A 231 -8.90 9.28 -3.32
CA ILE A 231 -10.23 9.72 -2.91
C ILE A 231 -10.08 10.92 -1.99
N GLN A 232 -10.40 12.09 -2.53
CA GLN A 232 -10.48 13.34 -1.81
C GLN A 232 -11.88 13.52 -1.20
N PRO A 233 -12.03 14.36 -0.16
CA PRO A 233 -13.35 14.74 0.32
C PRO A 233 -14.10 15.53 -0.77
N ASP A 234 -15.40 15.29 -0.87
CA ASP A 234 -16.33 16.13 -1.60
C ASP A 234 -16.43 17.53 -0.95
N HIS A 235 -17.15 18.44 -1.62
CA HIS A 235 -17.41 19.80 -1.14
C HIS A 235 -18.03 19.90 0.27
N ASP A 236 -18.67 18.83 0.75
CA ASP A 236 -19.25 18.73 2.09
C ASP A 236 -18.36 17.96 3.09
N GLY A 237 -17.10 17.69 2.73
CA GLY A 237 -16.12 17.03 3.58
C GLY A 237 -16.29 15.51 3.69
N ARG A 238 -17.13 14.90 2.83
CA ARG A 238 -17.45 13.46 2.85
C ARG A 238 -16.71 12.70 1.75
N TYR A 239 -16.48 11.42 1.97
CA TYR A 239 -15.69 10.56 1.09
C TYR A 239 -16.57 9.53 0.42
N ALA A 240 -16.47 9.40 -0.90
CA ALA A 240 -17.03 8.28 -1.64
C ALA A 240 -15.99 7.16 -1.72
N VAL A 241 -16.03 6.21 -0.79
CA VAL A 241 -15.03 5.12 -0.73
C VAL A 241 -15.35 4.04 -1.78
N ALA A 242 -14.35 3.69 -2.60
CA ALA A 242 -14.41 2.69 -3.68
C ALA A 242 -15.57 2.90 -4.70
N PRO A 243 -15.72 4.11 -5.27
CA PRO A 243 -16.85 4.44 -6.12
C PRO A 243 -16.83 3.57 -7.39
N GLY A 244 -17.91 2.82 -7.64
CA GLY A 244 -18.04 1.97 -8.83
C GLY A 244 -17.32 0.63 -8.77
N ARG A 245 -16.54 0.36 -7.72
CA ARG A 245 -15.93 -0.96 -7.45
C ARG A 245 -16.77 -1.79 -6.48
N TRP A 246 -17.40 -1.12 -5.53
CA TRP A 246 -18.23 -1.76 -4.51
C TRP A 246 -19.71 -1.57 -4.78
N ALA A 247 -20.47 -2.67 -4.69
CA ALA A 247 -21.92 -2.67 -4.77
C ALA A 247 -22.51 -2.52 -3.36
N TRP A 248 -22.78 -1.26 -2.98
CA TRP A 248 -23.39 -0.95 -1.70
C TRP A 248 -24.90 -1.25 -1.71
N CYS A 249 -25.40 -1.83 -0.62
CA CYS A 249 -26.82 -2.04 -0.34
C CYS A 249 -27.22 -1.37 0.98
N ASP A 250 -28.52 -1.20 1.19
CA ASP A 250 -29.01 -0.77 2.51
C ASP A 250 -28.75 -1.90 3.51
N SER A 251 -28.20 -1.54 4.68
CA SER A 251 -27.98 -2.52 5.75
C SER A 251 -29.33 -2.95 6.30
N VAL A 252 -29.58 -4.26 6.34
CA VAL A 252 -30.71 -4.81 7.09
C VAL A 252 -30.29 -4.81 8.56
N GLU A 253 -31.05 -4.14 9.43
CA GLU A 253 -30.84 -4.18 10.88
C GLU A 253 -31.06 -5.59 11.45
#